data_AF-A0A4V3RP32-F1
#
_entry.id   AF-A0A4V3RP32-F1
#
_cell.length_a   1.000
_cell.length_b   1.000
_cell.length_c   1.000
_cell.angle_alpha   90.00
_cell.angle_beta   90.00
_cell.angle_gamma   90.00
#
_symmetry.space_group_name_H-M   'P 1'
#
loop_
_entity.id
_entity.type
_entity.pdbx_description
1 polymer ?
#
loop_
_entity_poly.entity_id
_entity_poly.type
_entity_poly.pdbx_seq_one_letter_code
_entity_poly.pdbx_strand_id
1 'polypeptide(L)'
;MIIFGNFEELQNNDEKLANELLQERGAGEWQAEEIYYYKDLEEFADYELREGWYASFFGNISKGFNGAPDPFDYIDLKELGADLAANWDESEQYLSDSGEVLQTGYGW
;
A
#
# COMPACT_ATOMS: atom_id res chain seq x y z
N MET A 1 4.90 5.98 0.27
CA MET A 1 4.57 5.01 1.32
C MET A 1 5.18 5.46 2.64
N ILE A 2 4.45 5.31 3.74
CA ILE A 2 4.93 5.45 5.12
C ILE A 2 4.79 4.08 5.80
N ILE A 3 5.76 3.67 6.62
CA ILE A 3 5.66 2.45 7.42
C ILE A 3 5.48 2.87 8.87
N PHE A 4 4.39 2.39 9.48
CA PHE A 4 4.16 2.48 10.92
C PHE A 4 4.60 1.18 11.57
N GLY A 5 5.32 1.25 12.68
CA GLY A 5 5.81 0.05 13.36
C GLY A 5 4.72 -0.79 14.04
N ASN A 6 3.53 -0.21 14.26
CA ASN A 6 2.36 -0.84 14.89
C ASN A 6 1.12 0.06 14.77
N PHE A 7 -0.02 -0.43 15.27
CA PHE A 7 -1.27 0.32 15.31
C PHE A 7 -1.20 1.61 16.15
N GLU A 8 -0.44 1.62 17.25
CA GLU A 8 -0.31 2.81 18.11
C GLU A 8 0.36 3.96 17.34
N GLU A 9 1.34 3.67 16.50
CA GLU A 9 1.97 4.67 15.63
C GLU A 9 1.01 5.21 14.55
N LEU A 10 0.20 4.34 13.93
CA LEU A 10 -0.87 4.77 13.01
C LEU A 10 -1.88 5.67 13.74
N GLN A 11 -2.33 5.27 14.92
CA GLN A 11 -3.30 6.02 15.72
C GLN A 11 -2.79 7.39 16.17
N ASN A 12 -1.51 7.49 16.52
CA ASN A 12 -0.88 8.76 16.88
C ASN A 12 -0.73 9.70 15.67
N ASN A 13 -0.64 9.17 14.46
CA ASN A 13 -0.57 9.95 13.23
C ASN A 13 -1.98 10.38 12.76
N ASP A 14 -2.88 9.42 12.62
CA ASP A 14 -4.25 9.61 12.17
C ASP A 14 -5.21 8.74 12.99
N GLU A 15 -5.74 9.33 14.06
CA GLU A 15 -6.69 8.68 14.95
C GLU A 15 -7.99 8.28 14.23
N LYS A 16 -8.42 9.04 13.21
CA LYS A 16 -9.65 8.74 12.48
C LYS A 16 -9.45 7.47 11.64
N LEU A 17 -8.38 7.42 10.87
CA LEU A 17 -8.05 6.27 10.02
C LEU A 17 -7.79 5.01 10.86
N ALA A 18 -7.08 5.14 11.98
CA ALA A 18 -6.83 4.02 12.88
C ALA A 18 -8.13 3.44 13.47
N ASN A 19 -9.05 4.30 13.91
CA ASN A 19 -10.34 3.86 14.43
C ASN A 19 -11.22 3.22 13.35
N GLU A 20 -11.17 3.75 12.13
CA GLU A 20 -11.87 3.19 10.96
C GLU A 20 -11.36 1.76 10.67
N LEU A 21 -10.03 1.59 10.56
CA LEU A 21 -9.41 0.28 10.38
C LEU A 21 -9.79 -0.69 11.49
N LEU A 22 -9.71 -0.27 12.76
CA LEU A 22 -10.05 -1.11 13.90
C LEU A 22 -11.54 -1.50 13.92
N GLN A 23 -12.43 -0.63 13.44
CA GLN A 23 -13.85 -0.92 13.31
C GLN A 23 -14.10 -1.99 12.23
N GLU A 24 -13.46 -1.87 11.07
CA GLU A 24 -13.69 -2.75 9.93
C GLU A 24 -12.99 -4.11 10.07
N ARG A 25 -11.80 -4.14 10.67
CA ARG A 25 -10.99 -5.37 10.83
C ARG A 25 -11.12 -6.01 12.20
N GLY A 26 -11.48 -5.24 13.21
CA GLY A 26 -11.48 -5.70 14.60
C GLY A 26 -10.09 -5.76 15.21
N ALA A 27 -10.05 -6.00 16.52
CA ALA A 27 -8.79 -6.15 17.25
C ALA A 27 -8.13 -7.49 16.93
N GLY A 28 -6.80 -7.49 16.79
CA GLY A 28 -6.03 -8.67 16.38
C GLY A 28 -4.53 -8.53 16.61
N GLU A 29 -3.79 -9.60 16.34
CA GLU A 29 -2.32 -9.62 16.51
C GLU A 29 -1.60 -8.66 15.56
N TRP A 30 -2.21 -8.37 14.41
CA TRP A 30 -1.75 -7.37 13.44
C TRP A 30 -1.49 -5.99 14.05
N GLN A 31 -2.14 -5.66 15.17
CA GLN A 31 -1.96 -4.36 15.82
C GLN A 31 -0.53 -4.17 16.37
N ALA A 32 0.23 -5.26 16.53
CA ALA A 32 1.64 -5.23 16.93
C ALA A 32 2.61 -5.30 15.73
N GLU A 33 2.11 -5.45 14.51
CA GLU A 33 2.90 -5.63 13.28
C GLU A 33 3.03 -4.32 12.51
N GLU A 34 3.97 -4.28 11.56
CA GLU A 34 4.14 -3.13 10.67
C GLU A 34 2.90 -2.91 9.79
N ILE A 35 2.50 -1.65 9.66
CA ILE A 35 1.41 -1.20 8.79
C ILE A 35 1.99 -0.30 7.71
N TYR A 36 1.82 -0.73 6.47
CA TYR A 36 2.25 -0.01 5.28
C TYR A 36 1.11 0.90 4.84
N TYR A 37 1.38 2.20 4.80
CA TYR A 37 0.42 3.24 4.44
C TYR A 37 0.74 3.86 3.09
N TYR A 38 -0.29 4.00 2.28
CA TYR A 38 -0.29 4.71 1.00
C TYR A 38 -1.43 5.72 1.00
N LYS A 39 -1.15 6.94 0.55
CA LYS A 39 -2.09 8.06 0.54
C LYS A 39 -3.28 7.83 -0.39
N ASP A 40 -3.09 7.03 -1.43
CA ASP A 40 -4.10 6.68 -2.43
C ASP A 40 -3.68 5.43 -3.22
N LEU A 41 -4.61 4.95 -4.06
CA LEU A 41 -4.38 3.82 -4.98
C LEU A 41 -3.26 4.09 -6.00
N GLU A 42 -3.00 5.35 -6.35
CA GLU A 42 -1.92 5.70 -7.28
C GLU A 42 -0.54 5.45 -6.62
N GLU A 43 -0.39 5.83 -5.35
CA GLU A 43 0.84 5.56 -4.58
C GLU A 43 1.02 4.06 -4.30
N PHE A 44 -0.07 3.35 -4.03
CA PHE A 44 -0.03 1.88 -3.89
C PHE A 44 0.41 1.20 -5.20
N ALA A 45 -0.16 1.60 -6.33
CA ALA A 45 0.21 1.04 -7.65
C ALA A 45 1.67 1.34 -8.02
N ASP A 46 2.17 2.55 -7.74
CA ASP A 46 3.58 2.88 -7.98
C ASP A 46 4.52 2.01 -7.14
N TYR A 47 4.17 1.77 -5.88
CA TYR A 47 4.91 0.85 -5.02
C TYR A 47 4.92 -0.57 -5.59
N GLU A 48 3.76 -1.13 -5.95
CA GLU A 48 3.66 -2.48 -6.54
C GLU A 48 4.52 -2.64 -7.80
N LEU A 49 4.58 -1.60 -8.64
CA LEU A 49 5.40 -1.55 -9.84
C LEU A 49 6.90 -1.54 -9.55
N ARG A 50 7.33 -0.68 -8.63
CA ARG A 50 8.75 -0.35 -8.43
C ARG A 50 9.43 -1.20 -7.37
N GLU A 51 8.69 -1.62 -6.35
CA GLU A 51 9.22 -2.28 -5.16
C GLU A 51 8.43 -3.53 -4.74
N GLY A 52 7.14 -3.60 -5.05
CA GLY A 52 6.26 -4.71 -4.69
C GLY A 52 6.24 -5.86 -5.71
N TRP A 53 5.05 -6.38 -6.00
CA TRP A 53 4.88 -7.64 -6.71
C TRP A 53 5.49 -7.61 -8.12
N TYR A 54 5.26 -6.54 -8.88
CA TYR A 54 5.77 -6.42 -10.25
C TYR A 54 7.28 -6.26 -10.30
N ALA A 55 7.89 -5.62 -9.30
CA ALA A 55 9.34 -5.43 -9.22
C ALA A 55 10.09 -6.76 -9.26
N SER A 56 9.50 -7.82 -8.69
CA SER A 56 10.06 -9.17 -8.74
C SER A 56 10.19 -9.75 -10.15
N PHE A 57 9.35 -9.32 -11.10
CA PHE A 57 9.35 -9.79 -12.49
C PHE A 57 10.28 -8.98 -13.39
N PHE A 58 10.41 -7.68 -13.14
CA PHE A 58 11.23 -6.79 -13.94
C PHE A 58 12.69 -6.69 -13.46
N GLY A 59 12.99 -7.27 -12.30
CA GLY A 59 14.31 -7.18 -11.68
C GLY A 59 14.57 -5.78 -11.11
N ASN A 60 15.78 -5.53 -10.63
CA ASN A 60 16.09 -4.29 -9.92
C ASN A 60 16.15 -3.07 -10.89
N ILE A 61 14.99 -2.47 -11.14
CA ILE A 61 14.76 -1.26 -11.98
C ILE A 61 15.45 -0.02 -11.40
N SER A 62 15.86 -0.06 -10.12
CA SER A 62 16.52 1.06 -9.42
C SER A 62 17.80 1.59 -10.08
N LYS A 63 18.34 0.90 -11.09
CA LYS A 63 19.52 1.36 -11.84
C LYS A 63 19.23 2.49 -12.83
N GLY A 64 17.95 2.79 -13.08
CA GLY A 64 17.54 3.76 -14.09
C GLY A 64 17.88 3.29 -15.51
N PHE A 65 17.19 3.84 -16.50
CA PHE A 65 17.28 3.38 -17.88
C PHE A 65 18.43 4.06 -18.67
N ASN A 66 19.55 4.38 -18.00
CA ASN A 66 20.72 5.06 -18.59
C ASN A 66 20.37 6.34 -19.38
N GLY A 67 19.43 7.15 -18.85
CA GLY A 67 18.97 8.38 -19.50
C GLY A 67 17.88 8.18 -20.55
N ALA A 68 17.46 6.95 -20.83
CA ALA A 68 16.21 6.70 -21.53
C ALA A 68 15.00 6.97 -20.59
N PRO A 69 13.81 7.27 -21.12
CA PRO A 69 12.61 7.41 -20.33
C PRO A 69 12.32 6.15 -19.51
N ASP A 70 11.79 6.33 -18.30
CA ASP A 70 11.31 5.22 -17.47
C ASP A 70 9.94 4.76 -18.04
N PRO A 71 9.80 3.50 -18.49
CA PRO A 71 8.53 2.99 -18.98
C PRO A 71 7.40 3.04 -17.94
N PHE A 72 7.71 3.02 -16.64
CA PHE A 72 6.71 3.10 -15.57
C PHE A 72 6.03 4.47 -15.51
N ASP A 73 6.69 5.54 -15.98
CA ASP A 73 6.12 6.89 -16.03
C ASP A 73 4.98 7.02 -17.06
N TYR A 74 4.77 6.00 -17.90
CA TYR A 74 3.72 5.96 -18.92
C TYR A 74 2.55 5.04 -18.55
N ILE A 75 2.59 4.42 -17.37
CA ILE A 75 1.50 3.60 -16.86
C ILE A 75 0.47 4.52 -16.20
N ASP A 76 -0.81 4.28 -16.50
CA ASP A 76 -1.91 4.92 -15.79
C ASP A 76 -2.03 4.29 -14.39
N LEU A 77 -1.34 4.89 -13.41
CA LEU A 77 -1.32 4.41 -12.02
C LEU A 77 -2.71 4.45 -11.38
N LYS A 78 -3.59 5.32 -11.86
CA LYS A 78 -4.94 5.43 -11.32
C LYS A 78 -5.80 4.26 -11.77
N GLU A 79 -5.76 3.92 -13.06
CA GLU A 79 -6.46 2.75 -13.58
C GLU A 79 -5.86 1.46 -13.01
N LEU A 80 -4.53 1.34 -12.98
CA LEU A 80 -3.85 0.18 -12.41
C LEU A 80 -4.18 0.00 -10.92
N GLY A 81 -4.14 1.07 -10.12
CA GLY A 81 -4.45 1.01 -8.69
C GLY A 81 -5.89 0.58 -8.42
N ALA A 82 -6.85 1.06 -9.22
CA ALA A 82 -8.24 0.62 -9.13
C ALA A 82 -8.41 -0.87 -9.46
N ASP A 83 -7.74 -1.34 -10.51
CA ASP A 83 -7.78 -2.75 -10.91
C ASP A 83 -7.10 -3.67 -9.88
N LEU A 84 -5.98 -3.23 -9.29
CA LEU A 84 -5.34 -3.93 -8.18
C LEU A 84 -6.28 -4.03 -6.98
N ALA A 85 -6.92 -2.92 -6.59
CA ALA A 85 -7.86 -2.89 -5.48
C ALA A 85 -9.07 -3.80 -5.68
N ALA A 86 -9.53 -3.94 -6.91
CA ALA A 86 -10.65 -4.83 -7.24
C ALA A 86 -10.31 -6.33 -7.12
N ASN A 87 -9.03 -6.69 -7.02
CA ASN A 87 -8.57 -8.08 -7.09
C ASN A 87 -7.58 -8.49 -6.00
N TRP A 88 -7.22 -7.59 -5.07
CA TRP A 88 -6.23 -7.86 -4.03
C TRP A 88 -6.76 -8.81 -2.95
N ASP A 89 -5.88 -9.21 -2.04
CA ASP A 89 -6.23 -10.03 -0.89
C ASP A 89 -6.76 -9.15 0.25
N GLU A 90 -8.09 -9.08 0.40
CA GLU A 90 -8.70 -8.30 1.48
C GLU A 90 -8.28 -8.72 2.89
N SER A 91 -7.63 -9.89 3.07
CA SER A 91 -7.05 -10.28 4.34
C SER A 91 -5.75 -9.54 4.68
N GLU A 92 -5.07 -8.94 3.70
CA GLU A 92 -3.81 -8.22 3.87
C GLU A 92 -3.92 -6.73 3.49
N GLN A 93 -4.85 -6.37 2.60
CA GLN A 93 -5.07 -5.00 2.14
C GLN A 93 -6.38 -4.40 2.66
N TYR A 94 -6.42 -3.09 2.84
CA TYR A 94 -7.60 -2.34 3.24
C TYR A 94 -7.61 -0.97 2.54
N LEU A 95 -8.75 -0.61 1.95
CA LEU A 95 -8.99 0.72 1.38
C LEU A 95 -9.97 1.45 2.29
N SER A 96 -9.54 2.60 2.82
CA SER A 96 -10.39 3.45 3.65
C SER A 96 -11.47 4.15 2.82
N ASP A 97 -12.47 4.68 3.52
CA ASP A 97 -13.52 5.50 2.91
C ASP A 97 -12.99 6.81 2.29
N SER A 98 -11.84 7.31 2.77
CA SER A 98 -11.16 8.49 2.22
C SER A 98 -10.17 8.17 1.09
N GLY A 99 -9.93 6.89 0.80
CA GLY A 99 -9.14 6.43 -0.34
C GLY A 99 -7.69 6.10 -0.02
N GLU A 100 -7.27 6.19 1.25
CA GLU A 100 -5.97 5.69 1.70
C GLU A 100 -5.93 4.15 1.68
N VAL A 101 -4.76 3.59 1.39
CA VAL A 101 -4.54 2.14 1.40
C VAL A 101 -3.68 1.78 2.60
N LEU A 102 -4.09 0.77 3.34
CA LEU A 102 -3.32 0.13 4.40
C LEU A 102 -3.03 -1.31 4.02
N GLN A 103 -1.84 -1.77 4.36
CA GLN A 103 -1.43 -3.16 4.15
C GLN A 103 -0.65 -3.67 5.37
N THR A 104 -0.79 -4.96 5.68
CA THR A 104 0.11 -5.66 6.63
C THR A 104 0.74 -6.87 5.94
N GLY A 105 1.91 -7.30 6.41
CA GLY A 105 2.53 -8.56 6.01
C GLY A 105 2.05 -9.78 6.80
N TYR A 106 1.17 -9.59 7.78
CA TYR A 106 0.65 -10.65 8.67
C TYR A 106 -0.79 -11.06 8.31
N GLY A 107 -1.54 -10.14 7.70
CA GLY A 107 -3.00 -10.15 7.62
C GLY A 107 -3.65 -9.28 8.71
N TRP A 108 -4.98 -9.10 8.60
CA TRP A 108 -5.85 -8.44 9.58
C TRP A 108 -6.47 -9.43 10.58
#